data_AF-A0A6G3ZQH6-F1
#
_entry.id   AF-A0A6G3ZQH6-F1
#
_cell.length_a   1.000
_cell.length_b   1.000
_cell.length_c   1.000
_cell.angle_alpha   90.00
_cell.angle_beta   90.00
_cell.angle_gamma   90.00
#
_symmetry.space_group_name_H-M   'P 1'
#
loop_
_entity.id
_entity.type
_entity.pdbx_description
1 polymer ?
#
loop_
_entity_poly.entity_id
_entity_poly.type
_entity_poly.pdbx_seq_one_letter_code
_entity_poly.pdbx_strand_id
1 'polypeptide(L)'
;MATLQAATTSNGVTVIDVQAVRELCESYCFGTLDWEVDDNDRLSIWGYDAFEVYGRRENGLPDYEAGQRTHEFLRALATYVEEDDELDIQTAGFTKCRFPVLASRYVVRHGDVLRADLRTLEPIED
;
A
#
# COMPACT_ATOMS: atom_id res chain seq x y z
N MET A 1 -20.27 7.13 12.30
CA MET A 1 -19.11 6.40 11.75
C MET A 1 -18.16 6.01 12.86
N ALA A 2 -17.51 4.86 12.74
CA ALA A 2 -16.41 4.51 13.61
C ALA A 2 -15.11 4.89 12.91
N THR A 3 -14.32 5.77 13.51
CA THR A 3 -13.02 6.19 12.99
C THR A 3 -12.09 4.99 13.11
N LEU A 4 -11.70 4.41 11.98
CA LEU A 4 -10.60 3.45 11.92
C LEU A 4 -9.33 4.19 12.34
N GLN A 5 -8.60 3.64 13.31
CA GLN A 5 -7.30 4.14 13.72
C GLN A 5 -6.28 3.13 13.25
N ALA A 6 -5.58 3.43 12.16
CA ALA A 6 -4.55 2.59 11.59
C ALA A 6 -3.29 3.41 11.30
N ALA A 7 -2.16 2.71 11.24
CA ALA A 7 -0.92 3.23 10.73
C ALA A 7 -0.43 2.30 9.63
N THR A 8 0.05 2.89 8.55
CA THR A 8 0.70 2.19 7.43
C THR A 8 2.13 2.68 7.30
N THR A 9 3.05 1.76 6.99
CA THR A 9 4.45 2.06 6.71
C THR A 9 5.00 1.05 5.72
N SER A 10 6.00 1.45 4.94
CA SER A 10 6.80 0.55 4.12
C SER A 10 8.30 0.62 4.45
N ASN A 11 9.05 -0.40 4.06
CA ASN A 11 10.51 -0.48 4.17
C ASN A 11 11.27 0.38 3.14
N GLY A 12 10.54 1.03 2.22
CA GLY A 12 11.11 1.63 1.02
C GLY A 12 11.54 0.56 0.00
N VAL A 13 11.48 0.87 -1.29
CA VAL A 13 11.95 -0.04 -2.35
C VAL A 13 12.64 0.74 -3.47
N THR A 14 13.76 0.23 -3.97
CA THR A 14 14.41 0.82 -5.15
C THR A 14 13.57 0.59 -6.40
N VAL A 15 13.39 1.63 -7.21
CA VAL A 15 12.62 1.55 -8.46
C VAL A 15 13.49 1.83 -9.69
N ILE A 16 13.22 1.11 -10.78
CA ILE A 16 14.00 1.19 -12.02
C ILE A 16 13.66 2.42 -12.89
N ASP A 17 12.48 3.02 -12.68
CA ASP A 17 12.02 4.21 -13.39
C ASP A 17 11.26 5.14 -12.44
N VAL A 18 11.99 6.09 -11.87
CA VAL A 18 11.46 7.08 -10.91
C VAL A 18 10.32 7.91 -11.50
N GLN A 19 10.44 8.31 -12.76
CA GLN A 19 9.44 9.18 -13.39
C GLN A 19 8.14 8.41 -13.62
N ALA A 20 8.22 7.19 -14.15
CA ALA A 20 7.05 6.34 -14.34
C ALA A 20 6.38 5.99 -13.00
N VAL A 21 7.17 5.76 -11.95
CA VAL A 21 6.61 5.48 -10.61
C VAL A 21 5.93 6.71 -10.00
N ARG A 22 6.48 7.91 -10.19
CA ARG A 22 5.84 9.16 -9.76
C ARG A 22 4.52 9.37 -10.49
N GLU A 23 4.51 9.24 -11.81
CA GLU A 23 3.28 9.34 -12.62
C GLU A 23 2.25 8.29 -12.22
N LEU A 24 2.69 7.06 -11.95
CA LEU A 24 1.84 6.01 -11.43
C LEU A 24 1.22 6.44 -10.09
N CYS A 25 2.01 6.84 -9.11
CA CYS A 25 1.49 7.24 -7.79
C CYS A 25 0.58 8.48 -7.88
N GLU A 26 0.87 9.42 -8.79
CA GLU A 26 0.04 10.60 -9.04
C GLU A 26 -1.30 10.27 -9.72
N SER A 27 -1.39 9.17 -10.47
CA SER A 27 -2.63 8.71 -11.11
C SER A 27 -3.63 8.07 -10.13
N TYR A 28 -3.16 7.69 -8.93
CA TYR A 28 -3.96 7.11 -7.88
C TYR A 28 -4.16 8.08 -6.70
N CYS A 29 -5.11 7.76 -5.84
CA CYS A 29 -5.38 8.45 -4.59
C CYS A 29 -5.13 7.52 -3.40
N PHE A 30 -4.24 7.93 -2.51
CA PHE A 30 -3.82 7.20 -1.31
C PHE A 30 -4.60 7.65 -0.05
N GLY A 31 -5.66 8.44 -0.24
CA GLY A 31 -6.44 8.99 0.86
C GLY A 31 -5.60 9.94 1.71
N THR A 32 -5.31 9.52 2.94
CA THR A 32 -4.50 10.27 3.91
C THR A 32 -3.09 9.73 4.08
N LEU A 33 -2.71 8.70 3.29
CA LEU A 33 -1.34 8.22 3.25
C LEU A 33 -0.49 9.09 2.34
N ASP A 34 0.75 9.28 2.77
CA ASP A 34 1.82 9.93 2.03
C ASP A 34 2.66 8.90 1.30
N TRP A 35 3.32 9.35 0.24
CA TRP A 35 4.33 8.58 -0.49
C TRP A 35 5.42 9.51 -1.01
N GLU A 36 6.63 9.00 -1.17
CA GLU A 36 7.72 9.73 -1.82
C GLU A 36 8.64 8.77 -2.58
N VAL A 37 9.27 9.29 -3.63
CA VAL A 37 10.47 8.67 -4.22
C VAL A 37 11.63 9.59 -3.90
N ASP A 38 12.54 9.12 -3.03
CA ASP A 38 13.65 9.90 -2.50
C ASP A 38 14.81 10.08 -3.50
N ASP A 39 15.88 10.73 -3.06
CA ASP A 39 17.08 10.98 -3.88
C ASP A 39 17.91 9.72 -4.16
N ASN A 40 17.60 8.59 -3.53
CA ASN A 40 18.20 7.28 -3.77
C ASN A 40 17.30 6.38 -4.63
N ASP A 41 16.32 6.97 -5.33
CA ASP A 41 15.33 6.29 -6.16
C ASP A 41 14.49 5.27 -5.37
N ARG A 42 14.30 5.50 -4.05
CA ARG A 42 13.50 4.61 -3.18
C ARG A 42 12.09 5.15 -2.98
N LEU A 43 11.10 4.34 -3.38
CA LEU A 43 9.68 4.59 -3.09
C LEU A 43 9.33 4.15 -1.68
N SER A 44 8.82 5.07 -0.86
CA SER A 44 8.27 4.80 0.47
C SER A 44 6.81 5.24 0.58
N ILE A 45 6.01 4.55 1.40
CA ILE A 45 4.59 4.84 1.65
C ILE A 45 4.33 4.78 3.16
N TRP A 46 3.68 5.80 3.73
CA TRP A 46 3.39 5.83 5.16
C TRP A 46 2.17 6.69 5.48
N GLY A 47 1.67 6.62 6.71
CA GLY A 47 0.64 7.53 7.19
C GLY A 47 -0.29 6.90 8.22
N TYR A 48 -1.33 7.64 8.59
CA TYR A 48 -2.29 7.25 9.62
C TYR A 48 -3.62 6.78 9.03
N ASP A 49 -3.56 5.76 8.18
CA ASP A 49 -4.73 5.11 7.60
C ASP A 49 -4.45 3.64 7.25
N ALA A 50 -5.49 2.93 6.83
CA ALA A 50 -5.33 1.65 6.16
C ALA A 50 -4.75 1.82 4.76
N PHE A 51 -3.94 0.85 4.31
CA PHE A 51 -3.42 0.85 2.94
C PHE A 51 -4.53 0.51 1.94
N GLU A 52 -5.24 1.56 1.50
CA GLU A 52 -6.29 1.50 0.51
C GLU A 52 -6.08 2.57 -0.56
N VAL A 53 -5.76 2.12 -1.76
CA VAL A 53 -5.54 2.96 -2.94
C VAL A 53 -6.78 2.93 -3.84
N TYR A 54 -7.19 4.11 -4.31
CA TYR A 54 -8.34 4.33 -5.19
C TYR A 54 -7.91 5.03 -6.48
N GLY A 55 -8.74 4.97 -7.52
CA GLY A 55 -8.55 5.85 -8.69
C GLY A 55 -8.66 7.32 -8.27
N ARG A 56 -7.88 8.21 -8.90
CA ARG A 56 -7.97 9.65 -8.66
C ARG A 56 -8.96 10.30 -9.63
N ARG A 57 -9.95 11.03 -9.09
CA ARG A 57 -10.88 11.85 -9.89
C ARG A 57 -10.20 13.14 -10.35
N GLU A 58 -10.80 13.86 -11.31
CA GLU A 58 -10.29 15.15 -11.81
C GLU A 58 -10.09 16.20 -10.71
N ASN A 59 -10.86 16.13 -9.61
CA ASN A 59 -10.74 17.01 -8.46
C ASN A 59 -9.71 16.54 -7.40
N GLY A 60 -8.91 15.51 -7.71
CA GLY A 60 -7.88 14.95 -6.83
C GLY A 60 -8.40 14.02 -5.73
N LEU A 61 -9.72 13.90 -5.57
CA LEU A 61 -10.35 13.05 -4.55
C LEU A 61 -10.40 11.57 -5.00
N PRO A 62 -10.48 10.63 -4.04
CA PRO A 62 -10.61 9.21 -4.35
C PRO A 62 -11.96 8.91 -5.00
N ASP A 63 -11.93 8.04 -6.02
CA ASP A 63 -13.12 7.53 -6.68
C ASP A 63 -13.72 6.33 -5.93
N TYR A 64 -14.47 6.62 -4.87
CA TYR A 64 -15.12 5.56 -4.08
C TYR A 64 -16.19 4.78 -4.87
N GLU A 65 -16.77 5.37 -5.91
CA GLU A 65 -17.78 4.68 -6.75
C GLU A 65 -17.14 3.63 -7.66
N ALA A 66 -15.93 3.90 -8.18
CA ALA A 66 -15.16 2.92 -8.96
C ALA A 66 -14.55 1.81 -8.09
N GLY A 67 -14.58 1.96 -6.77
CA GLY A 67 -14.06 0.99 -5.80
C GLY A 67 -12.55 1.03 -5.62
N GLN A 68 -12.07 0.19 -4.69
CA GLN A 68 -10.66 0.07 -4.33
C GLN A 68 -9.84 -0.54 -5.48
N ARG A 69 -8.68 0.06 -5.77
CA ARG A 69 -7.76 -0.35 -6.85
C ARG A 69 -6.36 -0.73 -6.34
N THR A 70 -6.23 -1.09 -5.07
CA THR A 70 -4.94 -1.40 -4.43
C THR A 70 -4.17 -2.50 -5.16
N HIS A 71 -4.82 -3.61 -5.54
CA HIS A 71 -4.13 -4.67 -6.27
C HIS A 71 -3.75 -4.28 -7.71
N GLU A 72 -4.52 -3.40 -8.36
CA GLU A 72 -4.20 -2.89 -9.69
C GLU A 72 -2.95 -2.00 -9.62
N PHE A 73 -2.94 -1.06 -8.68
CA PHE A 73 -1.78 -0.23 -8.39
C PHE A 73 -0.53 -1.06 -8.09
N LEU A 74 -0.62 -2.02 -7.15
CA LEU A 74 0.54 -2.83 -6.76
C LEU A 74 1.08 -3.69 -7.92
N ARG A 75 0.21 -4.22 -8.79
CA ARG A 75 0.65 -4.98 -9.97
C ARG A 75 1.35 -4.10 -11.01
N ALA A 76 0.86 -2.87 -11.21
CA ALA A 76 1.54 -1.90 -12.06
C ALA A 76 2.87 -1.48 -11.44
N LEU A 77 2.92 -1.25 -10.12
CA LEU A 77 4.14 -0.91 -9.42
C LEU A 77 5.18 -2.04 -9.48
N ALA A 78 4.74 -3.30 -9.43
CA ALA A 78 5.62 -4.47 -9.48
C ALA A 78 6.51 -4.53 -10.72
N THR A 79 6.10 -3.91 -11.84
CA THR A 79 6.93 -3.86 -13.05
C THR A 79 8.08 -2.87 -12.95
N TYR A 80 8.09 -2.02 -11.91
CA TYR A 80 9.09 -0.98 -11.69
C TYR A 80 9.97 -1.24 -10.47
N VAL A 81 9.70 -2.27 -9.67
CA VAL A 81 10.53 -2.67 -8.53
C VAL A 81 11.78 -3.38 -9.04
N GLU A 82 12.95 -3.06 -8.49
CA GLU A 82 14.20 -3.79 -8.79
C GLU A 82 14.07 -5.29 -8.48
N GLU A 83 14.68 -6.14 -9.31
CA GLU A 83 14.53 -7.60 -9.22
C GLU A 83 14.99 -8.18 -7.88
N ASP A 84 16.01 -7.59 -7.28
CA ASP A 84 16.62 -8.03 -6.00
C ASP A 84 16.12 -7.24 -4.77
N ASP A 85 15.15 -6.33 -4.93
CA ASP A 85 14.54 -5.58 -3.81
C ASP A 85 13.07 -6.00 -3.60
N GLU A 86 12.54 -5.73 -2.41
CA GLU A 86 11.19 -6.09 -2.00
C GLU A 86 10.51 -4.90 -1.33
N LEU A 87 9.35 -4.49 -1.84
CA LEU A 87 8.49 -3.54 -1.16
C LEU A 87 7.58 -4.28 -0.18
N ASP A 88 7.75 -4.02 1.11
CA ASP A 88 6.93 -4.54 2.19
C ASP A 88 6.12 -3.40 2.81
N ILE A 89 4.80 -3.44 2.64
CA ILE A 89 3.85 -2.46 3.18
C ILE A 89 3.06 -3.13 4.29
N GLN A 90 3.15 -2.57 5.49
CA GLN A 90 2.50 -3.09 6.69
C GLN A 90 1.49 -2.09 7.21
N THR A 91 0.30 -2.57 7.53
CA THR A 91 -0.77 -1.80 8.16
C THR A 91 -1.17 -2.48 9.46
N ALA A 92 -1.26 -1.71 10.54
CA ALA A 92 -1.82 -2.15 11.80
C ALA A 92 -2.80 -1.11 12.35
N GLY A 93 -3.93 -1.55 12.90
CA GLY A 93 -4.96 -0.64 13.39
C GLY A 93 -6.11 -1.32 14.12
N PHE A 94 -7.09 -0.52 14.53
CA PHE A 94 -8.29 -0.97 15.21
C PHE A 94 -9.41 0.06 15.08
N THR A 95 -10.65 -0.37 15.37
CA THR A 95 -11.80 0.55 15.42
C THR A 95 -12.19 0.82 16.87
N LYS A 96 -12.02 2.05 17.38
CA LYS A 96 -12.54 2.47 18.71
C LYS A 96 -12.23 1.51 19.88
N CYS A 97 -11.00 0.98 19.95
CA CYS A 97 -10.55 0.01 20.95
C CYS A 97 -11.44 -1.25 21.08
N ARG A 98 -12.26 -1.55 20.06
CA ARG A 98 -13.16 -2.71 20.03
C ARG A 98 -12.93 -3.45 18.72
N PHE A 99 -12.68 -4.74 18.85
CA PHE A 99 -12.44 -5.67 17.75
C PHE A 99 -13.37 -5.45 16.55
N PRO A 100 -12.89 -5.70 15.32
CA PRO A 100 -11.65 -6.43 14.99
C PRO A 100 -10.39 -5.55 14.91
N VAL A 101 -9.24 -6.17 15.21
CA VAL A 101 -7.91 -5.64 14.88
C VAL A 101 -7.75 -5.70 13.36
N LEU A 102 -7.26 -4.62 12.77
CA LEU A 102 -6.76 -4.60 11.41
C LEU A 102 -5.26 -4.90 11.47
N ALA A 103 -4.83 -5.99 10.85
CA ALA A 103 -3.43 -6.10 10.45
C ALA A 103 -3.38 -6.74 9.07
N SER A 104 -2.67 -6.07 8.16
CA SER A 104 -2.46 -6.53 6.80
C SER A 104 -1.06 -6.19 6.34
N ARG A 105 -0.54 -7.02 5.45
CA ARG A 105 0.76 -6.87 4.82
C ARG A 105 0.62 -7.09 3.32
N TYR A 106 1.18 -6.20 2.53
CA TYR A 106 1.38 -6.39 1.09
C TYR A 106 2.88 -6.46 0.81
N VAL A 107 3.26 -7.41 -0.03
CA VAL A 107 4.66 -7.57 -0.47
C VAL A 107 4.69 -7.54 -2.00
N VAL A 108 5.55 -6.72 -2.57
CA VAL A 108 5.83 -6.67 -4.01
C VAL A 108 7.29 -7.06 -4.24
N ARG A 109 7.51 -8.15 -4.98
CA ARG A 109 8.84 -8.68 -5.30
C ARG A 109 8.80 -9.52 -6.56
N HIS A 110 9.87 -9.51 -7.35
CA HIS A 110 9.99 -10.36 -8.55
C HIS A 110 8.77 -10.29 -9.50
N GLY A 111 8.12 -9.13 -9.61
CA GLY A 111 6.90 -8.94 -10.41
C GLY A 111 5.61 -9.49 -9.78
N ASP A 112 5.68 -10.15 -8.62
CA ASP A 112 4.55 -10.69 -7.89
C ASP A 112 4.01 -9.72 -6.82
N VAL A 113 2.73 -9.88 -6.49
CA VAL A 113 2.06 -9.16 -5.39
C VAL A 113 1.46 -10.17 -4.42
N LEU A 114 1.97 -10.20 -3.20
CA LEU A 114 1.54 -11.08 -2.12
C LEU A 114 0.77 -10.28 -1.07
N ARG A 115 -0.18 -10.94 -0.39
CA ARG A 115 -1.01 -10.34 0.67
C ARG A 115 -1.16 -11.31 1.83
N ALA A 116 -1.04 -10.79 3.05
CA ALA A 116 -1.43 -11.48 4.27
C ALA A 116 -2.30 -10.56 5.15
N ASP A 117 -3.26 -11.12 5.87
CA ASP A 117 -4.03 -10.42 6.91
C ASP A 117 -4.48 -11.40 8.01
N LEU A 118 -5.12 -10.89 9.07
CA LEU A 118 -5.55 -11.70 10.22
C LEU A 118 -6.76 -12.61 9.95
N ARG A 119 -7.20 -12.79 8.69
CA ARG A 119 -8.39 -13.60 8.39
C ARG A 119 -8.11 -15.10 8.41
N THR A 120 -6.86 -15.51 8.25
CA THR A 120 -6.45 -16.91 8.25
C THR A 120 -5.74 -17.27 9.56
N LEU A 121 -5.99 -18.49 10.04
CA LEU A 121 -5.34 -19.07 11.20
C LEU A 121 -4.71 -20.39 10.75
N GLU A 122 -3.41 -20.38 10.52
CA GLU A 122 -2.64 -21.60 10.28
C GLU A 122 -2.07 -22.10 11.62
N PRO A 123 -2.02 -23.43 11.86
CA PRO A 123 -1.35 -23.98 13.04
C PRO A 123 0.15 -23.68 12.97
N ILE A 124 0.77 -23.43 14.13
CA ILE A 124 2.22 -23.35 14.23
C ILE A 124 2.75 -24.79 14.21
N GLU A 125 3.52 -25.14 13.19
CA GLU A 125 4.29 -26.38 13.13
C GLU A 125 5.68 -26.12 13.71
N ASP A 126 6.11 -26.97 14.66
CA ASP A 126 7.43 -26.93 15.32
C ASP A 126 8.57 -27.43 14.41
#